data_AF-A0A813Z4S7-F1
#
_entry.id   AF-A0A813Z4S7-F1
#
_cell.length_a   1.000
_cell.length_b   1.000
_cell.length_c   1.000
_cell.angle_alpha   90.00
_cell.angle_beta   90.00
_cell.angle_gamma   90.00
#
_symmetry.space_group_name_H-M   'P 1'
#
loop_
_entity.id
_entity.type
_entity.pdbx_description
1 polymer ?
#
loop_
_entity_poly.entity_id
_entity_poly.type
_entity_poly.pdbx_seq_one_letter_code
_entity_poly.pdbx_strand_id
1 'polypeptide(L)'
;MVTKPHTIQQCLPNLHSLGELLLPCLCRQIFTLTVILSLLCMLVSYTLAGSQAYASLFHVRCWSVLAVVPQHSVCLPNELNQTINWEYNLINETQEQHHCIYTPSLEKAEENGEISTVPLSTILDDYKYFSWISLIVQLFIVISISVSYMTMGSALHHTIKGVVDSYWSPTIEAETDLRKYGNLFQYFTVRKMTQVFVSLAIFMIVFVIALSNPKSFKKILEQAGSFFGNVEMGIFLSIMIYKVTSPKFGCYTIPYELPKWFLHLQYIIPFYFTFAVVYDIYYMFRYYIY
;
A
#
# COMPACT_ATOMS: atom_id res chain seq x y z
N MET A 1 -23.90 3.88 -37.38
CA MET A 1 -23.10 3.20 -36.35
C MET A 1 -24.07 2.57 -35.35
N VAL A 2 -24.27 1.27 -35.45
CA VAL A 2 -25.19 0.51 -34.62
C VAL A 2 -24.60 0.42 -33.22
N THR A 3 -25.19 1.15 -32.27
CA THR A 3 -24.87 1.05 -30.85
C THR A 3 -25.28 -0.34 -30.38
N LYS A 4 -24.29 -1.17 -30.01
CA LYS A 4 -24.53 -2.47 -29.37
C LYS A 4 -25.40 -2.27 -28.12
N PRO A 5 -26.52 -2.99 -27.97
CA PRO A 5 -27.22 -3.04 -26.69
C PRO A 5 -26.32 -3.76 -25.70
N HIS A 6 -25.71 -3.01 -24.78
CA HIS A 6 -25.02 -3.57 -23.64
C HIS A 6 -26.08 -4.18 -22.72
N THR A 7 -26.38 -5.46 -22.90
CA THR A 7 -26.98 -6.27 -21.84
C THR A 7 -25.91 -6.37 -20.76
N ILE A 8 -25.94 -5.44 -19.81
CA ILE A 8 -25.08 -5.46 -18.64
C ILE A 8 -25.56 -6.66 -17.82
N GLN A 9 -24.95 -7.81 -18.07
CA GLN A 9 -24.94 -8.91 -17.13
C GLN A 9 -24.55 -8.31 -15.78
N GLN A 10 -25.35 -8.61 -14.73
CA GLN A 10 -25.14 -8.20 -13.35
C GLN A 10 -23.81 -8.75 -12.82
N CYS A 11 -22.69 -8.26 -13.35
CA CYS A 11 -21.38 -8.44 -12.79
C CYS A 11 -21.29 -7.48 -11.60
N LEU A 12 -20.92 -8.01 -10.44
CA LEU A 12 -20.57 -7.18 -9.29
C LEU A 12 -19.67 -6.03 -9.76
N PRO A 13 -20.00 -4.77 -9.45
CA PRO A 13 -19.18 -3.65 -9.86
C PRO A 13 -17.79 -3.81 -9.24
N ASN A 14 -16.78 -3.92 -10.10
CA ASN A 14 -15.38 -3.86 -9.69
C ASN A 14 -14.79 -2.51 -10.15
N LEU A 15 -13.66 -2.11 -9.56
CA LEU A 15 -13.07 -0.79 -9.83
C LEU A 15 -12.65 -0.64 -11.30
N HIS A 16 -12.21 -1.74 -11.93
CA HIS A 16 -11.87 -1.75 -13.35
C HIS A 16 -13.09 -1.48 -14.25
N SER A 17 -14.23 -2.12 -13.97
CA SER A 17 -15.50 -1.94 -14.69
C SER A 17 -16.06 -0.53 -14.52
N LEU A 18 -15.83 0.11 -13.38
CA LEU A 18 -16.19 1.53 -13.19
C LEU A 18 -15.35 2.43 -14.12
N GLY A 19 -14.06 2.14 -14.23
CA GLY A 19 -13.17 2.80 -15.20
C GLY A 19 -13.61 2.60 -16.65
N GLU A 20 -14.06 1.39 -17.01
CA GLU A 20 -14.62 1.09 -18.34
C GLU A 20 -15.88 1.89 -18.67
N LEU A 21 -16.76 2.10 -17.70
CA LEU A 21 -18.01 2.79 -17.91
C LEU A 21 -17.83 4.31 -18.05
N LEU A 22 -16.90 4.89 -17.29
CA LEU A 22 -16.82 6.34 -17.10
C LEU A 22 -15.64 7.01 -17.82
N LEU A 23 -14.53 6.30 -18.05
CA LEU A 23 -13.31 6.92 -18.60
C LEU A 23 -13.07 6.58 -20.08
N PRO A 24 -12.47 7.51 -20.86
CA PRO A 24 -12.00 7.19 -22.21
C PRO A 24 -10.81 6.20 -22.17
N CYS A 25 -10.51 5.55 -23.29
CA CYS A 25 -9.59 4.41 -23.37
C CYS A 25 -8.24 4.62 -22.66
N LEU A 26 -7.57 5.76 -22.91
CA LEU A 26 -6.27 6.08 -22.30
C LEU A 26 -6.40 6.32 -20.79
N CYS A 27 -7.36 7.16 -20.36
CA CYS A 27 -7.58 7.45 -18.95
C CYS A 27 -7.97 6.20 -18.15
N ARG A 28 -8.71 5.26 -18.76
CA ARG A 28 -9.05 3.97 -18.15
C ARG A 28 -7.80 3.15 -17.84
N GLN A 29 -6.87 3.06 -18.78
CA GLN A 29 -5.63 2.29 -18.59
C GLN A 29 -4.78 2.91 -17.48
N ILE A 30 -4.63 4.24 -17.50
CA ILE A 30 -3.88 4.96 -16.46
C ILE A 30 -4.56 4.78 -15.10
N PHE A 31 -5.87 4.97 -14.99
CA PHE A 31 -6.62 4.77 -13.75
C PHE A 31 -6.43 3.34 -13.19
N THR A 32 -6.60 2.33 -14.03
CA THR A 32 -6.44 0.92 -13.60
C THR A 32 -5.02 0.66 -13.10
N LEU A 33 -4.01 1.18 -13.79
CA LEU A 33 -2.61 1.05 -13.38
C LEU A 33 -2.35 1.79 -12.06
N THR A 34 -2.83 3.03 -11.91
CA THR A 34 -2.73 3.81 -10.67
C THR A 34 -3.36 3.08 -9.49
N VAL A 35 -4.56 2.52 -9.65
CA VAL A 35 -5.25 1.73 -8.61
C VAL A 35 -4.42 0.51 -8.20
N ILE A 36 -3.94 -0.25 -9.18
CA ILE A 36 -3.13 -1.45 -8.91
C ILE A 36 -1.87 -1.08 -8.14
N LEU A 37 -1.18 -0.01 -8.59
CA LEU A 37 0.04 0.46 -7.93
C LEU A 37 -0.24 1.00 -6.52
N SER A 38 -1.32 1.75 -6.32
CA SER A 38 -1.76 2.26 -5.01
C SER A 38 -2.03 1.11 -4.03
N LEU A 39 -2.85 0.13 -4.44
CA LEU A 39 -3.18 -1.05 -3.64
C LEU A 39 -1.94 -1.89 -3.32
N LEU A 40 -1.04 -2.04 -4.30
CA LEU A 40 0.22 -2.75 -4.11
C LEU A 40 1.12 -2.02 -3.09
N CYS A 41 1.25 -0.69 -3.21
CA CYS A 41 2.06 0.10 -2.27
C CYS A 41 1.54 -0.07 -0.84
N MET A 42 0.22 0.06 -0.64
CA MET A 42 -0.41 -0.14 0.66
C MET A 42 -0.18 -1.56 1.21
N LEU A 43 -0.34 -2.60 0.38
CA LEU A 43 -0.15 -3.98 0.81
C LEU A 43 1.28 -4.26 1.27
N VAL A 44 2.27 -3.80 0.50
CA VAL A 44 3.67 -3.98 0.88
C VAL A 44 3.96 -3.22 2.18
N SER A 45 3.49 -1.98 2.33
CA SER A 45 3.64 -1.22 3.58
C SER A 45 3.00 -1.94 4.78
N TYR A 46 1.80 -2.51 4.61
CA TYR A 46 1.16 -3.30 5.66
C TYR A 46 1.90 -4.60 5.98
N THR A 47 2.51 -5.28 5.01
CA THR A 47 3.34 -6.47 5.31
C THR A 47 4.57 -6.11 6.12
N LEU A 48 5.24 -5.01 5.79
CA LEU A 48 6.42 -4.53 6.53
C LEU A 48 6.05 -4.09 7.94
N ALA A 49 5.04 -3.23 8.07
CA ALA A 49 4.53 -2.78 9.36
C ALA A 49 3.98 -3.94 10.20
N GLY A 50 3.27 -4.87 9.56
CA GLY A 50 2.73 -6.06 10.20
C GLY A 50 3.84 -6.92 10.79
N SER A 51 4.90 -7.21 10.02
CA SER A 51 6.03 -8.01 10.51
C SER A 51 6.65 -7.43 11.80
N GLN A 52 6.78 -6.11 11.89
CA GLN A 52 7.23 -5.40 13.09
C GLN A 52 6.23 -5.51 14.24
N ALA A 53 4.95 -5.25 13.98
CA ALA A 53 3.91 -5.30 15.00
C ALA A 53 3.74 -6.71 15.59
N TYR A 54 3.78 -7.75 14.76
CA TYR A 54 3.74 -9.14 15.20
C TYR A 54 5.00 -9.53 15.98
N ALA A 55 6.19 -9.10 15.54
CA ALA A 55 7.43 -9.35 16.26
C ALA A 55 7.42 -8.71 17.66
N SER A 56 6.92 -7.46 17.74
CA SER A 56 6.73 -6.75 19.01
C SER A 56 5.75 -7.48 19.93
N LEU A 57 4.58 -7.89 19.42
CA LEU A 57 3.55 -8.56 20.22
C LEU A 57 4.01 -9.90 20.79
N PHE A 58 4.69 -10.71 19.98
CA PHE A 58 5.17 -12.03 20.39
C PHE A 58 6.57 -12.01 21.04
N HIS A 59 7.15 -10.82 21.24
CA HIS A 59 8.48 -10.65 21.82
C HIS A 59 9.57 -11.46 21.10
N VAL A 60 9.46 -11.60 19.77
CA VAL A 60 10.39 -12.39 18.96
C VAL A 60 11.67 -11.58 18.74
N ARG A 61 12.72 -11.89 19.52
CA ARG A 61 14.03 -11.22 19.49
C ARG A 61 14.99 -11.75 18.41
N CYS A 62 14.50 -12.11 17.23
CA CYS A 62 15.35 -12.66 16.18
C CYS A 62 16.07 -11.56 15.38
N TRP A 63 17.37 -11.74 15.13
CA TRP A 63 18.13 -10.99 14.13
C TRP A 63 17.43 -11.07 12.77
N SER A 64 17.31 -9.93 12.08
CA SER A 64 16.45 -9.77 10.91
C SER A 64 16.71 -10.83 9.82
N VAL A 65 15.67 -11.56 9.42
CA VAL A 65 15.72 -12.40 8.19
C VAL A 65 15.48 -11.55 6.93
N LEU A 66 14.92 -10.34 7.07
CA LEU A 66 14.75 -9.36 5.99
C LEU A 66 15.41 -8.03 6.38
N ALA A 67 16.42 -7.59 5.63
CA ALA A 67 17.08 -6.28 5.80
C ALA A 67 16.17 -5.08 5.48
N VAL A 68 14.88 -5.33 5.19
CA VAL A 68 13.93 -4.33 4.70
C VAL A 68 13.54 -3.32 5.77
N VAL A 69 13.57 -3.69 7.05
CA VAL A 69 13.58 -2.74 8.17
C VAL A 69 14.43 -3.30 9.32
N PRO A 70 15.49 -2.60 9.77
CA PRO A 70 16.25 -2.99 10.96
C PRO A 70 15.32 -2.99 12.20
N GLN A 71 15.29 -4.10 12.93
CA GLN A 71 14.42 -4.27 14.11
C GLN A 71 15.08 -3.77 15.41
N HIS A 72 16.37 -3.41 15.38
CA HIS A 72 17.12 -2.87 16.52
C HIS A 72 18.25 -1.95 16.04
N SER A 73 18.58 -0.95 16.85
CA SER A 73 19.72 -0.06 16.64
C SER A 73 21.03 -0.82 16.89
N VAL A 74 21.94 -0.78 15.93
CA VAL A 74 23.34 -1.15 16.14
C VAL A 74 23.97 -0.05 16.99
N CYS A 75 24.27 -0.33 18.26
CA CYS A 75 25.11 0.58 19.04
C CYS A 75 26.53 0.53 18.45
N LEU A 76 26.97 1.61 17.78
CA LEU A 76 28.41 1.84 17.58
C LEU A 76 28.99 2.35 18.91
N PRO A 77 30.17 1.87 19.34
CA PRO A 77 30.88 2.46 20.46
C PRO A 77 31.14 3.94 20.18
N ASN A 78 30.95 4.79 21.18
CA ASN A 78 31.30 6.21 21.12
C ASN A 78 32.80 6.38 20.79
N GLU A 79 33.15 6.58 19.53
CA GLU A 79 34.41 7.21 19.15
C GLU A 79 34.16 8.70 18.87
N LEU A 80 34.25 9.52 19.92
CA LEU A 80 34.63 10.95 20.00
C LEU A 80 34.00 11.51 21.30
N ASN A 81 34.72 11.94 22.34
CA ASN A 81 35.94 12.74 22.33
C ASN A 81 36.95 12.26 23.37
N GLN A 82 38.19 12.18 22.92
CA GLN A 82 39.40 12.23 23.72
C GLN A 82 39.42 13.49 24.63
N THR A 83 40.26 13.39 25.66
CA THR A 83 40.67 14.42 26.64
C THR A 83 39.82 14.57 27.90
N ILE A 84 39.90 13.61 28.84
CA ILE A 84 40.14 13.93 30.27
C ILE A 84 41.04 12.82 30.87
N ASN A 85 42.18 13.24 31.41
CA ASN A 85 43.25 12.44 32.03
C ASN A 85 42.80 11.71 33.30
N TRP A 86 42.93 10.38 33.39
CA TRP A 86 43.01 9.71 34.70
C TRP A 86 44.03 8.56 34.68
N GLU A 87 44.84 8.52 35.72
CA GLU A 87 45.86 7.51 36.05
C GLU A 87 45.41 6.06 35.83
N TYR A 88 46.33 5.25 35.31
CA TYR A 88 46.23 3.81 35.32
C TYR A 88 46.27 3.28 36.76
N ASN A 89 45.13 2.89 37.29
CA ASN A 89 45.07 1.87 38.34
C ASN A 89 44.21 0.69 37.87
N LEU A 90 44.93 -0.42 37.69
CA LEU A 90 44.48 -1.74 37.30
C LEU A 90 43.72 -2.39 38.47
N ILE A 91 42.38 -2.31 38.51
CA ILE A 91 41.58 -3.15 39.41
C ILE A 91 40.24 -3.56 38.76
N ASN A 92 40.15 -4.87 38.55
CA ASN A 92 38.97 -5.75 38.46
C ASN A 92 37.96 -5.60 37.32
N GLU A 93 37.91 -6.66 36.50
CA GLU A 93 36.73 -7.11 35.77
C GLU A 93 35.50 -7.15 36.69
N THR A 94 34.60 -6.19 36.50
CA THR A 94 33.17 -6.41 36.73
C THR A 94 32.46 -6.10 35.43
N GLN A 95 31.59 -7.01 35.00
CA GLN A 95 30.71 -6.85 33.84
C GLN A 95 29.96 -5.51 33.91
N GLU A 96 30.50 -4.47 33.29
CA GLU A 96 29.75 -3.27 33.01
C GLU A 96 28.84 -3.56 31.82
N GLN A 97 27.55 -3.73 32.10
CA GLN A 97 26.51 -3.55 31.10
C GLN A 97 26.72 -2.16 30.48
N HIS A 98 27.22 -2.12 29.25
CA HIS A 98 27.24 -0.90 28.46
C HIS A 98 25.81 -0.38 28.31
N HIS A 99 25.45 0.60 29.13
CA HIS A 99 24.17 1.29 29.07
C HIS A 99 24.23 2.23 27.86
N CYS A 100 23.79 1.75 26.69
CA CYS A 100 23.50 2.66 25.58
C CYS A 100 22.40 3.61 26.08
N ILE A 101 22.68 4.92 26.18
CA ILE A 101 21.65 5.94 26.37
C ILE A 101 20.91 6.04 25.03
N TYR A 102 20.06 5.06 24.76
CA TYR A 102 19.17 5.07 23.62
C TYR A 102 17.92 5.84 24.02
N THR A 103 17.79 7.08 23.56
CA THR A 103 16.56 7.86 23.70
C THR A 103 15.66 7.54 22.50
N PRO A 104 14.59 6.73 22.67
CA PRO A 104 13.64 6.46 21.58
C PRO A 104 12.95 7.76 21.17
N SER A 105 12.91 8.04 19.86
CA SER A 105 12.17 9.18 19.29
C SER A 105 11.45 8.77 18.01
N LEU A 106 10.37 9.49 17.68
CA LEU A 106 9.62 9.28 16.44
C LEU A 106 10.46 9.57 15.20
N GLU A 107 11.29 10.62 15.25
CA GLU A 107 12.21 11.00 14.18
C GLU A 107 13.24 9.89 13.90
N LYS A 108 13.80 9.28 14.96
CA LYS A 108 14.77 8.19 14.81
C LYS A 108 14.12 6.90 14.31
N ALA A 109 12.89 6.61 14.73
CA ALA A 109 12.11 5.51 14.16
C ALA A 109 11.84 5.73 12.67
N GLU A 110 11.51 6.96 12.26
CA GLU A 110 11.32 7.31 10.85
C GLU A 110 12.62 7.13 10.04
N GLU A 111 13.76 7.57 10.56
CA GLU A 111 15.08 7.36 9.95
C GLU A 111 15.41 5.87 9.75
N ASN A 112 15.05 5.05 10.73
CA ASN A 112 15.27 3.61 10.70
C ASN A 112 14.20 2.84 9.90
N GLY A 113 13.12 3.51 9.49
CA GLY A 113 12.01 2.86 8.80
C GLY A 113 11.12 2.00 9.72
N GLU A 114 11.16 2.23 11.03
CA GLU A 114 10.27 1.59 12.00
C GLU A 114 8.86 2.22 11.95
N ILE A 115 7.86 1.49 12.43
CA ILE A 115 6.53 2.06 12.67
C ILE A 115 6.59 3.02 13.87
N SER A 116 5.82 4.12 13.82
CA SER A 116 5.80 5.17 14.86
C SER A 116 5.44 4.67 16.26
N THR A 117 4.94 3.45 16.38
CA THR A 117 4.53 2.83 17.63
C THR A 117 5.64 2.03 18.30
N VAL A 118 6.76 1.73 17.61
CA VAL A 118 7.92 1.03 18.20
C VAL A 118 8.59 1.87 19.31
N PRO A 119 8.86 3.18 19.12
CA PRO A 119 9.34 4.02 20.22
C PRO A 119 8.39 4.00 21.43
N LEU A 120 7.08 4.07 21.18
CA LEU A 120 6.08 4.07 22.23
C LEU A 120 6.08 2.75 23.03
N SER A 121 6.16 1.59 22.35
CA SER A 121 6.25 0.30 23.05
C SER A 121 7.53 0.19 23.86
N THR A 122 8.67 0.63 23.33
CA THR A 122 9.94 0.62 24.09
C THR A 122 9.87 1.46 25.37
N ILE A 123 9.29 2.65 25.31
CA ILE A 123 9.12 3.52 26.49
C ILE A 123 8.15 2.89 27.49
N LEU A 124 7.03 2.31 27.03
CA LEU A 124 6.04 1.71 27.92
C LEU A 124 6.52 0.41 28.57
N ASP A 125 7.42 -0.32 27.93
CA ASP A 125 8.02 -1.54 28.48
C ASP A 125 9.05 -1.22 29.58
N ASP A 126 9.71 -0.07 29.52
CA ASP A 126 10.59 0.42 30.60
C ASP A 126 9.80 0.69 31.91
N TYR A 127 8.52 1.04 31.80
CA TYR A 127 7.62 1.22 32.94
C TYR A 127 6.72 -0.01 33.14
N LYS A 128 7.17 -0.97 33.96
CA LYS A 128 6.41 -2.21 34.30
C LYS A 128 4.93 -1.99 34.65
N TYR A 129 4.58 -0.86 35.27
CA TYR A 129 3.21 -0.51 35.63
C TYR A 129 2.29 -0.26 34.41
N PHE A 130 2.83 0.20 33.29
CA PHE A 130 2.10 0.53 32.06
C PHE A 130 2.23 -0.54 30.96
N SER A 131 2.91 -1.66 31.21
CA SER A 131 3.13 -2.71 30.21
C SER A 131 1.81 -3.27 29.61
N TRP A 132 0.71 -3.30 30.38
CA TRP A 132 -0.60 -3.68 29.86
C TRP A 132 -1.13 -2.74 28.76
N ILE A 133 -0.76 -1.45 28.78
CA ILE A 133 -1.10 -0.48 27.73
C ILE A 133 -0.34 -0.83 26.45
N SER A 134 0.95 -1.15 26.56
CA SER A 134 1.80 -1.61 25.45
C SER A 134 1.16 -2.82 24.76
N LEU A 135 0.72 -3.81 25.55
CA LEU A 135 0.01 -4.99 25.04
C LEU A 135 -1.28 -4.65 24.28
N ILE A 136 -2.13 -3.80 24.84
CA ILE A 136 -3.40 -3.41 24.21
C ILE A 136 -3.15 -2.67 22.90
N VAL A 137 -2.23 -1.69 22.90
CA VAL A 137 -1.87 -0.92 21.70
C VAL A 137 -1.35 -1.84 20.60
N GLN A 138 -0.42 -2.75 20.92
CA GLN A 138 0.12 -3.72 19.96
C GLN A 138 -0.97 -4.65 19.40
N LEU A 139 -1.89 -5.13 20.25
CA LEU A 139 -3.03 -5.95 19.81
C LEU A 139 -3.92 -5.20 18.81
N PHE A 140 -4.27 -3.94 19.11
CA PHE A 140 -5.07 -3.10 18.21
C PHE A 140 -4.36 -2.86 16.87
N ILE A 141 -3.05 -2.60 16.89
CA ILE A 141 -2.26 -2.41 15.67
C ILE A 141 -2.28 -3.70 14.82
N VAL A 142 -2.03 -4.86 15.43
CA VAL A 142 -2.04 -6.15 14.72
C VAL A 142 -3.41 -6.43 14.09
N ILE A 143 -4.50 -6.21 14.83
CA ILE A 143 -5.86 -6.39 14.29
C ILE A 143 -6.12 -5.41 13.14
N SER A 144 -5.78 -4.13 13.32
CA SER A 144 -5.97 -3.07 12.31
C SER A 144 -5.21 -3.37 11.02
N ILE A 145 -3.93 -3.75 11.12
CA ILE A 145 -3.11 -4.13 9.97
C ILE A 145 -3.67 -5.36 9.28
N SER A 146 -4.13 -6.37 10.04
CA SER A 146 -4.73 -7.60 9.47
C SER A 146 -5.98 -7.31 8.65
N VAL A 147 -6.90 -6.52 9.21
CA VAL A 147 -8.15 -6.14 8.53
C VAL A 147 -7.86 -5.30 7.29
N SER A 148 -6.93 -4.35 7.39
CA SER A 148 -6.52 -3.51 6.27
C SER A 148 -5.87 -4.36 5.17
N TYR A 149 -4.93 -5.24 5.52
CA TYR A 149 -4.28 -6.15 4.57
C TYR A 149 -5.29 -7.02 3.82
N MET A 150 -6.27 -7.61 4.52
CA MET A 150 -7.31 -8.42 3.89
C MET A 150 -8.22 -7.59 2.96
N THR A 151 -8.57 -6.38 3.38
CA THR A 151 -9.44 -5.47 2.62
C THR A 151 -8.76 -5.01 1.32
N MET A 152 -7.54 -4.48 1.42
CA MET A 152 -6.78 -4.00 0.27
C MET A 152 -6.34 -5.17 -0.63
N GLY A 153 -6.03 -6.33 -0.05
CA GLY A 153 -5.69 -7.55 -0.77
C GLY A 153 -6.85 -8.08 -1.61
N SER A 154 -8.07 -8.07 -1.04
CA SER A 154 -9.29 -8.43 -1.77
C SER A 154 -9.57 -7.45 -2.91
N ALA A 155 -9.43 -6.14 -2.67
CA ALA A 155 -9.59 -5.12 -3.69
C ALA A 155 -8.60 -5.31 -4.87
N LEU A 156 -7.33 -5.59 -4.56
CA LEU A 156 -6.31 -5.87 -5.59
C LEU A 156 -6.64 -7.13 -6.37
N HIS A 157 -7.01 -8.22 -5.67
CA HIS A 157 -7.40 -9.47 -6.31
C HIS A 157 -8.57 -9.29 -7.27
N HIS A 158 -9.62 -8.58 -6.85
CA HIS A 158 -10.78 -8.29 -7.69
C HIS A 158 -10.45 -7.38 -8.86
N THR A 159 -9.54 -6.41 -8.69
CA THR A 159 -9.09 -5.53 -9.76
C THR A 159 -8.28 -6.30 -10.81
N ILE A 160 -7.30 -7.10 -10.39
CA ILE A 160 -6.51 -7.95 -11.30
C ILE A 160 -7.42 -8.93 -12.03
N LYS A 161 -8.35 -9.56 -11.32
CA LYS A 161 -9.34 -10.46 -11.93
C LYS A 161 -10.17 -9.74 -12.99
N GLY A 162 -10.68 -8.55 -12.69
CA GLY A 162 -11.42 -7.72 -13.65
C GLY A 162 -10.62 -7.39 -14.90
N VAL A 163 -9.33 -7.05 -14.75
CA VAL A 163 -8.43 -6.77 -15.87
C VAL A 163 -8.22 -8.02 -16.73
N VAL A 164 -7.87 -9.15 -16.13
CA VAL A 164 -7.68 -10.41 -16.85
C VAL A 164 -8.96 -10.83 -17.58
N ASP A 165 -10.11 -10.68 -16.92
CA ASP A 165 -11.42 -11.02 -17.46
C ASP A 165 -11.79 -10.14 -18.66
N SER A 166 -11.47 -8.84 -18.63
CA SER A 166 -11.69 -7.91 -19.76
C SER A 166 -10.86 -8.34 -20.98
N TYR A 167 -9.59 -8.71 -20.80
CA TYR A 167 -8.72 -9.16 -21.89
C TYR A 167 -9.10 -10.52 -22.47
N TRP A 168 -9.60 -11.43 -21.62
CA TRP A 168 -9.97 -12.78 -22.07
C TRP A 168 -11.41 -12.85 -22.58
N SER A 169 -12.29 -11.89 -22.30
CA SER A 169 -13.70 -11.97 -22.68
C SER A 169 -13.88 -12.29 -24.17
N PRO A 170 -14.38 -13.50 -24.52
CA PRO A 170 -14.61 -13.83 -25.91
C PRO A 170 -15.76 -12.96 -26.42
N THR A 171 -15.68 -12.56 -27.68
CA THR A 171 -16.86 -12.02 -28.35
C THR A 171 -17.95 -13.10 -28.34
N ILE A 172 -19.23 -12.72 -28.29
CA ILE A 172 -20.36 -13.67 -28.22
C ILE A 172 -20.23 -14.76 -29.31
N GLU A 173 -19.72 -14.41 -30.50
CA GLU A 173 -19.44 -15.33 -31.60
C GLU A 173 -18.31 -16.34 -31.30
N ALA A 174 -17.21 -15.88 -30.68
CA ALA A 174 -16.09 -16.74 -30.28
C ALA A 174 -16.47 -17.68 -29.12
N GLU A 175 -17.40 -17.27 -28.26
CA GLU A 175 -17.89 -18.10 -27.15
C GLU A 175 -18.73 -19.29 -27.66
N THR A 176 -19.55 -19.06 -28.68
CA THR A 176 -20.32 -20.14 -29.34
C THR A 176 -19.41 -21.16 -30.02
N ASP A 177 -18.32 -20.71 -30.65
CA ASP A 177 -17.34 -21.60 -31.29
C ASP A 177 -16.50 -22.39 -30.26
N LEU A 178 -16.03 -21.73 -29.19
CA LEU A 178 -15.28 -22.40 -28.11
C LEU A 178 -16.09 -23.50 -27.42
N ARG A 179 -17.40 -23.29 -27.27
CA ARG A 179 -18.32 -24.27 -26.68
C ARG A 179 -18.56 -25.48 -27.60
N LYS A 180 -18.56 -25.25 -28.91
CA LYS A 180 -18.74 -26.28 -29.94
C LYS A 180 -17.55 -27.25 -30.05
N TYR A 181 -16.34 -26.78 -29.76
CA TYR A 181 -15.10 -27.56 -29.90
C TYR A 181 -14.57 -28.20 -28.60
N GLY A 182 -15.29 -28.10 -27.47
CA GLY A 182 -14.85 -28.71 -26.20
C GLY A 182 -13.63 -28.05 -25.54
N ASN A 183 -13.10 -26.96 -26.12
CA ASN A 183 -11.92 -26.24 -25.65
C ASN A 183 -12.19 -25.33 -24.42
N LEU A 184 -13.38 -25.39 -23.84
CA LEU A 184 -13.79 -24.56 -22.71
C LEU A 184 -12.92 -24.81 -21.46
N PHE A 185 -12.55 -26.07 -21.20
CA PHE A 185 -11.70 -26.43 -20.07
C PHE A 185 -10.27 -25.90 -20.23
N GLN A 186 -9.71 -26.00 -21.43
CA GLN A 186 -8.39 -25.48 -21.76
C GLN A 186 -8.36 -23.95 -21.65
N TYR A 187 -9.38 -23.27 -22.20
CA TYR A 187 -9.54 -21.83 -22.11
C TYR A 187 -9.65 -21.34 -20.65
N PHE A 188 -10.47 -22.00 -19.82
CA PHE A 188 -10.62 -21.66 -18.41
C PHE A 188 -9.33 -21.91 -17.61
N THR A 189 -8.61 -22.98 -17.93
CA THR A 189 -7.34 -23.36 -17.29
C THR A 189 -6.23 -22.36 -17.64
N VAL A 190 -6.10 -21.99 -18.92
CA VAL A 190 -5.13 -20.98 -19.37
C VAL A 190 -5.43 -19.62 -18.74
N ARG A 191 -6.71 -19.20 -18.65
CA ARG A 191 -7.11 -17.96 -17.98
C ARG A 191 -6.68 -17.92 -16.51
N LYS A 192 -6.93 -18.99 -15.75
CA LYS A 192 -6.49 -19.08 -14.35
C LYS A 192 -4.97 -19.07 -14.22
N MET A 193 -4.26 -19.79 -15.09
CA MET A 193 -2.80 -19.80 -15.09
C MET A 193 -2.23 -18.41 -15.38
N THR A 194 -2.75 -17.71 -16.39
CA THR A 194 -2.34 -16.33 -16.71
C THR A 194 -2.53 -15.39 -15.52
N GLN A 195 -3.65 -15.49 -14.80
CA GLN A 195 -3.88 -14.68 -13.59
C GLN A 195 -2.82 -14.92 -12.52
N VAL A 196 -2.44 -16.19 -12.29
CA VAL A 196 -1.38 -16.56 -11.34
C VAL A 196 -0.02 -16.02 -11.80
N PHE A 197 0.33 -16.22 -13.08
CA PHE A 197 1.60 -15.74 -13.64
C PHE A 197 1.74 -14.22 -13.58
N VAL A 198 0.70 -13.46 -13.92
CA VAL A 198 0.70 -12.00 -13.82
C VAL A 198 0.90 -11.56 -12.37
N SER A 199 0.18 -12.19 -11.44
CA SER A 199 0.31 -11.87 -10.00
C SER A 199 1.72 -12.18 -9.48
N LEU A 200 2.29 -13.31 -9.89
CA LEU A 200 3.65 -13.72 -9.52
C LEU A 200 4.70 -12.79 -10.14
N ALA A 201 4.54 -12.39 -11.39
CA ALA A 201 5.45 -11.44 -12.05
C ALA A 201 5.47 -10.09 -11.33
N ILE A 202 4.29 -9.56 -10.97
CA ILE A 202 4.17 -8.33 -10.19
C ILE A 202 4.88 -8.48 -8.84
N PHE A 203 4.64 -9.59 -8.13
CA PHE A 203 5.30 -9.88 -6.86
C PHE A 203 6.84 -9.93 -7.00
N MET A 204 7.35 -10.61 -8.04
CA MET A 204 8.79 -10.73 -8.26
C MET A 204 9.45 -9.38 -8.56
N ILE A 205 8.79 -8.49 -9.32
CA ILE A 205 9.29 -7.14 -9.57
C ILE A 205 9.43 -6.38 -8.24
N VAL A 206 8.38 -6.37 -7.43
CA VAL A 206 8.37 -5.71 -6.12
C VAL A 206 9.45 -6.29 -5.21
N PHE A 207 9.58 -7.61 -5.18
CA PHE A 207 10.56 -8.32 -4.38
C PHE A 207 12.00 -7.95 -4.76
N VAL A 208 12.31 -7.90 -6.06
CA VAL A 208 13.63 -7.49 -6.55
C VAL A 208 13.94 -6.03 -6.18
N ILE A 209 12.97 -5.13 -6.33
CA ILE A 209 13.14 -3.72 -5.95
C ILE A 209 13.38 -3.61 -4.43
N ALA A 210 12.63 -4.36 -3.62
CA ALA A 210 12.77 -4.37 -2.17
C ALA A 210 14.15 -4.87 -1.70
N LEU A 211 14.70 -5.89 -2.37
CA LEU A 211 16.04 -6.42 -2.06
C LEU A 211 17.17 -5.50 -2.52
N SER A 212 16.96 -4.72 -3.58
CA SER A 212 18.02 -3.88 -4.17
C SER A 212 18.41 -2.72 -3.27
N ASN A 213 17.43 -2.05 -2.66
CA ASN A 213 17.69 -1.01 -1.68
C ASN A 213 16.54 -0.91 -0.66
N PRO A 214 16.59 -1.65 0.46
CA PRO A 214 15.49 -1.75 1.40
C PRO A 214 15.08 -0.42 2.04
N LYS A 215 16.07 0.40 2.42
CA LYS A 215 15.84 1.69 3.10
C LYS A 215 15.16 2.69 2.18
N SER A 216 15.67 2.82 0.96
CA SER A 216 15.05 3.69 -0.04
C SER A 216 13.70 3.13 -0.48
N PHE A 217 13.59 1.81 -0.67
CA PHE A 217 12.35 1.17 -1.11
C PHE A 217 11.16 1.51 -0.20
N LYS A 218 11.32 1.43 1.13
CA LYS A 218 10.23 1.76 2.07
C LYS A 218 9.75 3.21 1.89
N LYS A 219 10.68 4.17 1.87
CA LYS A 219 10.35 5.60 1.70
C LYS A 219 9.69 5.88 0.36
N ILE A 220 10.20 5.25 -0.70
CA ILE A 220 9.64 5.36 -2.05
C ILE A 220 8.23 4.79 -2.10
N LEU A 221 8.00 3.66 -1.44
CA LEU A 221 6.70 2.99 -1.40
C LEU A 221 5.64 3.82 -0.67
N GLU A 222 5.99 4.44 0.46
CA GLU A 222 5.11 5.34 1.20
C GLU A 222 4.74 6.56 0.35
N GLN A 223 5.74 7.18 -0.30
CA GLN A 223 5.53 8.34 -1.15
C GLN A 223 4.76 8.01 -2.44
N ALA A 224 5.04 6.86 -3.06
CA ALA A 224 4.34 6.37 -4.23
C ALA A 224 2.87 6.05 -3.91
N GLY A 225 2.61 5.45 -2.74
CA GLY A 225 1.25 5.22 -2.24
C GLY A 225 0.44 6.51 -2.11
N SER A 226 1.01 7.54 -1.49
CA SER A 226 0.40 8.87 -1.41
C SER A 226 0.12 9.44 -2.79
N PHE A 227 1.13 9.45 -3.67
CA PHE A 227 1.02 9.98 -5.02
C PHE A 227 -0.10 9.30 -5.83
N PHE A 228 -0.10 7.96 -5.90
CA PHE A 228 -1.11 7.23 -6.67
C PHE A 228 -2.51 7.39 -6.07
N GLY A 229 -2.65 7.37 -4.75
CA GLY A 229 -3.92 7.63 -4.08
C GLY A 229 -4.46 9.03 -4.35
N ASN A 230 -3.59 10.05 -4.29
CA ASN A 230 -3.97 11.43 -4.57
C ASN A 230 -4.35 11.65 -6.05
N VAL A 231 -3.67 10.98 -6.99
CA VAL A 231 -4.06 10.99 -8.41
C VAL A 231 -5.43 10.32 -8.62
N GLU A 232 -5.68 9.20 -7.95
CA GLU A 232 -6.96 8.47 -8.00
C GLU A 232 -8.11 9.35 -7.51
N MET A 233 -7.99 9.88 -6.28
CA MET A 233 -9.04 10.66 -5.62
C MET A 233 -9.20 12.06 -6.22
N GLY A 234 -8.10 12.69 -6.64
CA GLY A 234 -8.11 14.05 -7.16
C GLY A 234 -8.56 14.14 -8.61
N ILE A 235 -7.97 13.35 -9.50
CA ILE A 235 -8.19 13.47 -10.94
C ILE A 235 -9.30 12.51 -11.38
N PHE A 236 -9.12 11.21 -11.15
CA PHE A 236 -10.00 10.21 -11.73
C PHE A 236 -11.39 10.18 -11.09
N LEU A 237 -11.47 10.19 -9.76
CA LEU A 237 -12.75 10.20 -9.07
C LEU A 237 -13.55 11.47 -9.40
N SER A 238 -12.90 12.63 -9.44
CA SER A 238 -13.54 13.90 -9.81
C SER A 238 -14.11 13.88 -11.24
N ILE A 239 -13.38 13.32 -12.21
CA ILE A 239 -13.86 13.14 -13.59
C ILE A 239 -15.04 12.16 -13.62
N MET A 240 -14.97 11.06 -12.86
CA MET A 240 -16.05 10.07 -12.79
C MET A 240 -17.34 10.68 -12.24
N ILE A 241 -17.27 11.43 -11.14
CA ILE A 241 -18.43 12.11 -10.55
C ILE A 241 -19.00 13.16 -11.52
N TYR A 242 -18.13 13.95 -12.18
CA TYR A 242 -18.55 14.91 -13.20
C TYR A 242 -19.27 14.25 -14.39
N LYS A 243 -18.84 13.07 -14.81
CA LYS A 243 -19.50 12.36 -15.91
C LYS A 243 -20.83 11.72 -15.50
N VAL A 244 -20.91 11.14 -14.31
CA VAL A 244 -22.15 10.54 -13.79
C VAL A 244 -23.26 11.58 -13.64
N THR A 245 -22.90 12.83 -13.31
CA THR A 245 -23.86 13.96 -13.22
C THR A 245 -24.29 14.52 -14.58
N SER A 246 -23.72 14.05 -15.69
CA SER A 246 -24.11 14.45 -17.04
C SER A 246 -25.45 13.84 -17.45
N PRO A 247 -26.30 14.54 -18.22
CA PRO A 247 -27.61 14.03 -18.67
C PRO A 247 -27.52 12.72 -19.46
N LYS A 248 -26.34 12.35 -19.99
CA LYS A 248 -26.10 11.08 -20.69
C LYS A 248 -26.28 9.85 -19.79
N PHE A 249 -26.13 9.99 -18.47
CA PHE A 249 -26.29 8.91 -17.51
C PHE A 249 -27.58 9.05 -16.68
N GLY A 250 -28.47 9.98 -17.03
CA GLY A 250 -29.72 10.25 -16.30
C GLY A 250 -30.73 9.08 -16.28
N CYS A 251 -30.52 8.05 -17.11
CA CYS A 251 -31.34 6.84 -17.10
C CYS A 251 -30.90 5.79 -16.05
N TYR A 252 -29.77 5.99 -15.38
CA TYR A 252 -29.31 5.09 -14.33
C TYR A 252 -29.77 5.60 -12.96
N THR A 253 -30.57 4.79 -12.25
CA THR A 253 -30.98 5.11 -10.88
C THR A 253 -29.83 4.87 -9.93
N ILE A 254 -29.24 5.94 -9.40
CA ILE A 254 -28.23 5.86 -8.35
C ILE A 254 -28.95 5.42 -7.07
N PRO A 255 -28.55 4.30 -6.43
CA PRO A 255 -29.27 3.78 -5.26
C PRO A 255 -29.24 4.74 -4.05
N TYR A 256 -28.24 5.63 -4.01
CA TYR A 256 -28.13 6.70 -3.02
C TYR A 256 -27.82 8.02 -3.73
N GLU A 257 -28.85 8.85 -3.93
CA GLU A 257 -28.68 10.19 -4.47
C GLU A 257 -27.89 11.05 -3.48
N LEU A 258 -26.80 11.64 -3.94
CA LEU A 258 -26.01 12.56 -3.14
C LEU A 258 -26.81 13.86 -2.93
N PRO A 259 -26.82 14.40 -1.71
CA PRO A 259 -27.51 15.66 -1.46
C PRO A 259 -26.82 16.78 -2.27
N LYS A 260 -27.62 17.72 -2.80
CA LYS A 260 -27.16 18.74 -3.75
C LYS A 260 -25.97 19.57 -3.24
N TRP A 261 -25.87 19.79 -1.93
CA TRP A 261 -24.75 20.50 -1.33
C TRP A 261 -23.42 19.74 -1.45
N PHE A 262 -23.46 18.40 -1.42
CA PHE A 262 -22.29 17.54 -1.56
C PHE A 262 -21.72 17.56 -2.99
N LEU A 263 -22.55 17.86 -3.98
CA LEU A 263 -22.09 18.07 -5.36
C LEU A 263 -21.21 19.32 -5.50
N HIS A 264 -21.33 20.32 -4.61
CA HIS A 264 -20.38 21.44 -4.59
C HIS A 264 -18.98 20.99 -4.13
N LEU A 265 -18.91 19.97 -3.28
CA LEU A 265 -17.65 19.40 -2.80
C LEU A 265 -16.82 18.79 -3.94
N GLN A 266 -17.48 18.37 -5.03
CA GLN A 266 -16.84 17.88 -6.26
C GLN A 266 -15.90 18.90 -6.90
N TYR A 267 -16.07 20.20 -6.66
CA TYR A 267 -15.15 21.24 -7.18
C TYR A 267 -13.98 21.53 -6.23
N ILE A 268 -14.18 21.31 -4.92
CA ILE A 268 -13.18 21.60 -3.88
C ILE A 268 -12.20 20.44 -3.74
N ILE A 269 -12.71 19.20 -3.74
CA ILE A 269 -11.92 17.96 -3.64
C ILE A 269 -10.79 17.88 -4.67
N PRO A 270 -11.03 18.04 -5.98
CA PRO A 270 -9.96 17.98 -6.97
C PRO A 270 -8.89 19.03 -6.73
N PHE A 271 -9.24 20.23 -6.26
CA PHE A 271 -8.26 21.27 -5.98
C PHE A 271 -7.31 20.86 -4.84
N TYR A 272 -7.86 20.37 -3.73
CA TYR A 272 -7.08 19.87 -2.60
C TYR A 272 -6.15 18.71 -3.01
N PHE A 273 -6.69 17.70 -3.68
CA PHE A 273 -5.89 16.53 -4.08
C PHE A 273 -4.90 16.84 -5.20
N THR A 274 -5.20 17.77 -6.10
CA THR A 274 -4.23 18.23 -7.11
C THR A 274 -3.05 18.94 -6.44
N PHE A 275 -3.31 19.76 -5.41
CA PHE A 275 -2.25 20.35 -4.60
C PHE A 275 -1.40 19.26 -3.92
N ALA A 276 -2.03 18.22 -3.36
CA ALA A 276 -1.33 17.09 -2.77
C ALA A 276 -0.45 16.33 -3.80
N VAL A 277 -0.95 16.11 -5.02
CA VAL A 277 -0.15 15.51 -6.12
C VAL A 277 1.06 16.38 -6.46
N VAL A 278 0.90 17.70 -6.55
CA VAL A 278 2.02 18.62 -6.80
C VAL A 278 3.04 18.58 -5.67
N TYR A 279 2.58 18.54 -4.42
CA TYR A 279 3.44 18.38 -3.26
C TYR A 279 4.22 17.05 -3.29
N ASP A 280 3.54 15.95 -3.64
CA ASP A 280 4.17 14.63 -3.73
C ASP A 280 5.24 14.58 -4.83
N ILE A 281 4.99 15.22 -5.96
CA ILE A 281 5.96 15.37 -7.06
C ILE A 281 7.17 16.18 -6.58
N TYR A 282 6.93 17.33 -5.94
CA TYR A 282 8.00 18.18 -5.42
C TYR A 282 8.88 17.44 -4.40
N TYR A 283 8.26 16.72 -3.47
CA TYR A 283 8.96 15.96 -2.45
C TYR A 283 9.79 14.82 -3.06
N MET A 284 9.21 14.07 -4.02
CA MET A 284 9.97 13.05 -4.78
C MET A 284 11.18 13.67 -5.50
N PHE A 285 10.99 14.77 -6.24
CA PHE A 285 12.10 15.40 -6.95
C PHE A 285 13.21 15.87 -6.01
N ARG A 286 12.84 16.49 -4.88
CA ARG A 286 13.82 16.96 -3.89
C ARG A 286 14.64 15.81 -3.31
N TYR A 287 14.01 14.67 -3.02
CA TYR A 287 14.66 13.54 -2.36
C TYR A 287 15.54 12.69 -3.28
N TYR A 288 15.27 12.68 -4.59
CA TYR A 288 16.04 11.87 -5.55
C TYR A 288 17.16 12.64 -6.25
N ILE A 289 17.08 13.97 -6.30
CA ILE A 289 18.10 14.81 -6.95
C ILE A 289 19.12 15.34 -5.93
N TYR A 290 18.73 15.51 -4.66
CA TYR A 290 19.60 15.98 -3.57
C TYR A 290 19.73 14.90 -2.49
#